data_AF-A0ABD2JFG0-F1
#
_entry.id   AF-A0ABD2JFG0-F1
#
_cell.length_a   1.000
_cell.length_b   1.000
_cell.length_c   1.000
_cell.angle_alpha   90.00
_cell.angle_beta   90.00
_cell.angle_gamma   90.00
#
_symmetry.space_group_name_H-M   'P 1'
#
loop_
_entity.id
_entity.type
_entity.pdbx_description
1 polymer ?
#
loop_
_entity_poly.entity_id
_entity_poly.type
_entity_poly.pdbx_seq_one_letter_code
_entity_poly.pdbx_strand_id
1 'polypeptide(L)'
;MKSVVAQSNPFKQWLFRLAYAQKLALLRKCIVTNRSIWDRLVFSKIQQQLGGRVRLIVTGFALIAPEVLQDLRIAFGTTIIERYGQTECTAMVTVTWPGDVDPIMQNEI
;
A
#
# COMPACT_ATOMS: atom_id res chain seq x y z
N MET A 1 5.65 -10.33 2.18
CA MET A 1 6.14 -9.84 0.86
C MET A 1 7.67 -9.87 0.75
N LYS A 2 8.40 -9.40 1.76
CA LYS A 2 9.88 -9.47 1.84
C LYS A 2 10.45 -10.90 1.70
N SER A 3 9.76 -11.91 2.24
CA SER A 3 10.14 -13.33 2.15
C SER A 3 10.01 -13.93 0.74
N VAL A 4 9.02 -13.49 -0.06
CA VAL A 4 8.79 -13.98 -1.43
C VAL A 4 9.89 -13.50 -2.38
N VAL A 5 10.37 -12.26 -2.18
CA VAL A 5 11.45 -11.69 -3.00
C VAL A 5 12.80 -12.34 -2.66
N ALA A 6 13.00 -12.77 -1.40
CA ALA A 6 14.25 -13.37 -0.93
C ALA A 6 14.61 -14.71 -1.59
N GLN A 7 13.65 -15.42 -2.20
CA GLN A 7 13.92 -16.67 -2.94
C GLN A 7 14.25 -16.44 -4.43
N SER A 8 14.28 -15.19 -4.90
CA SER A 8 14.54 -14.86 -6.31
C SER A 8 16.01 -14.51 -6.58
N ASN A 9 16.41 -14.52 -7.85
CA ASN A 9 17.76 -14.16 -8.32
C ASN A 9 18.23 -12.82 -7.68
N PRO A 10 19.45 -12.71 -7.12
CA PRO A 10 19.94 -11.51 -6.42
C PRO A 10 19.75 -10.19 -7.18
N PHE A 11 19.82 -10.22 -8.51
CA PHE A 11 19.54 -9.07 -9.36
C PHE A 11 18.10 -8.55 -9.23
N LYS A 12 17.11 -9.46 -9.18
CA LYS A 12 15.69 -9.09 -9.00
C LYS A 12 15.43 -8.54 -7.61
N GLN A 13 16.14 -9.06 -6.59
CA GLN A 13 16.05 -8.54 -5.23
C GLN A 13 16.61 -7.11 -5.15
N TRP A 14 17.76 -6.87 -5.78
CA TRP A 14 18.36 -5.54 -5.83
C TRP A 14 17.44 -4.54 -6.55
N LEU A 15 16.90 -4.93 -7.71
CA LEU A 15 15.95 -4.11 -8.47
C LEU A 15 14.69 -3.79 -7.66
N PHE A 16 14.13 -4.79 -6.97
CA PHE A 16 12.98 -4.60 -6.09
C PHE A 16 13.27 -3.64 -4.94
N ARG A 17 14.44 -3.76 -4.30
CA ARG A 17 14.85 -2.86 -3.22
C ARG A 17 14.99 -1.42 -3.70
N LEU A 18 15.56 -1.21 -4.89
CA LEU A 18 15.65 0.12 -5.50
C LEU A 18 14.28 0.72 -5.80
N ALA A 19 13.40 -0.06 -6.45
CA ALA A 19 12.04 0.38 -6.78
C ALA A 19 11.23 0.69 -5.51
N TYR A 20 11.36 -0.15 -4.49
CA TYR A 20 10.72 0.03 -3.19
C TYR A 20 11.22 1.30 -2.49
N ALA A 21 12.54 1.53 -2.46
CA ALA A 21 13.13 2.74 -1.87
C ALA A 21 12.65 4.03 -2.55
N GLN A 22 12.58 4.04 -3.90
CA GLN A 22 12.04 5.20 -4.63
C GLN A 22 10.57 5.46 -4.32
N LYS A 23 9.74 4.41 -4.27
CA LYS A 23 8.32 4.54 -3.94
C LYS A 23 8.09 4.94 -2.49
N LEU A 24 8.92 4.48 -1.56
CA LEU A 24 8.88 4.90 -0.17
C LEU A 24 9.17 6.40 -0.06
N ALA A 25 10.16 6.91 -0.81
CA ALA A 25 10.46 8.34 -0.88
C ALA A 25 9.30 9.17 -1.47
N LEU A 26 8.51 8.62 -2.41
CA LEU A 26 7.31 9.25 -2.94
C LEU A 26 6.14 9.24 -1.96
N LEU A 27 5.93 8.12 -1.25
CA LEU A 27 4.93 8.03 -0.19
C LEU A 27 5.21 9.00 0.94
N ARG A 28 6.47 9.20 1.33
CA ARG A 28 6.86 10.24 2.30
C ARG A 28 6.52 11.67 1.85
N LYS A 29 6.31 11.89 0.55
CA LYS A 29 5.88 13.16 -0.03
C LYS A 29 4.36 13.23 -0.26
N CYS A 30 3.60 12.26 0.26
CA CYS A 30 2.16 12.10 0.03
C CYS A 30 1.75 11.92 -1.45
N ILE A 31 2.70 11.49 -2.30
CA ILE A 31 2.45 11.32 -3.73
C ILE A 31 2.28 9.83 -4.03
N VAL A 32 1.01 9.41 -4.18
CA VAL A 32 0.66 8.05 -4.60
C VAL A 32 0.55 8.03 -6.12
N THR A 33 1.54 7.46 -6.80
CA THR A 33 1.55 7.38 -8.28
C THR A 33 1.60 5.93 -8.73
N ASN A 34 0.62 5.53 -9.55
CA ASN A 34 0.53 4.19 -10.16
C ASN A 34 1.18 4.10 -11.56
N ARG A 35 1.62 5.24 -12.14
CA ARG A 35 2.15 5.32 -13.51
C ARG A 35 3.68 5.27 -13.60
N SER A 36 4.37 4.91 -12.52
CA SER A 36 5.83 4.85 -12.57
C SER A 36 6.31 3.71 -13.48
N ILE A 37 7.44 3.89 -14.15
CA ILE A 37 8.06 2.83 -14.97
C ILE A 37 8.29 1.56 -14.14
N TRP A 38 8.57 1.72 -12.84
CA TRP A 38 8.72 0.65 -11.87
C TRP A 38 7.43 -0.12 -11.57
N ASP A 39 6.26 0.52 -11.63
CA ASP A 39 4.97 -0.16 -11.50
C ASP A 39 4.78 -1.21 -12.59
N ARG A 40 5.12 -0.85 -13.82
CA ARG A 40 4.93 -1.73 -14.97
C ARG A 40 5.99 -2.84 -15.05
N LEU A 41 7.21 -2.59 -14.58
CA LEU A 41 8.31 -3.55 -14.61
C LEU A 41 8.33 -4.52 -13.42
N VAL A 42 8.09 -4.03 -12.21
CA VAL A 42 8.26 -4.81 -10.98
C VAL A 42 6.92 -5.25 -10.40
N PHE A 43 5.91 -4.37 -10.45
CA PHE A 43 4.63 -4.59 -9.78
C PHE A 43 3.51 -5.06 -10.71
N SER A 44 3.73 -5.11 -12.02
CA SER A 44 2.70 -5.48 -13.01
C SER A 44 2.07 -6.84 -12.73
N LYS A 45 2.86 -7.82 -12.29
CA LYS A 45 2.35 -9.15 -11.94
C LYS A 45 1.42 -9.11 -10.72
N ILE A 46 1.74 -8.29 -9.72
CA ILE A 46 0.92 -8.12 -8.51
C ILE A 46 -0.34 -7.31 -8.83
N GLN A 47 -0.22 -6.27 -9.65
CA GLN A 47 -1.35 -5.45 -10.09
C GLN A 47 -2.31 -6.23 -11.00
N GLN A 48 -1.80 -7.09 -11.87
CA GLN A 48 -2.62 -7.94 -12.75
C GLN A 48 -3.46 -8.96 -11.97
N GLN A 49 -3.00 -9.45 -10.81
CA GLN A 49 -3.81 -10.33 -9.97
C GLN A 49 -5.10 -9.66 -9.50
N LEU A 50 -5.12 -8.33 -9.37
CA LEU A 50 -6.32 -7.55 -9.04
C LEU A 50 -6.98 -6.89 -10.27
N GLY A 51 -6.56 -7.23 -11.49
CA GLY A 51 -7.14 -6.69 -12.73
C GLY A 51 -6.49 -5.41 -13.28
N GLY A 52 -5.42 -4.92 -12.66
CA GLY A 52 -4.53 -3.88 -13.22
C GLY A 52 -5.10 -2.46 -13.33
N ARG A 53 -6.35 -2.23 -12.91
CA ARG A 53 -7.03 -0.92 -12.96
C ARG A 53 -7.56 -0.46 -11.60
N VAL A 54 -7.18 -1.13 -10.52
CA VAL A 54 -7.56 -0.72 -9.17
C VAL A 54 -6.96 0.65 -8.89
N ARG A 55 -7.78 1.57 -8.36
CA ARG A 55 -7.37 2.94 -7.98
C ARG A 55 -7.60 3.23 -6.50
N LEU A 56 -8.54 2.51 -5.91
CA LEU A 56 -8.94 2.66 -4.52
C LEU A 56 -9.11 1.27 -3.92
N ILE A 57 -8.48 1.05 -2.78
CA ILE A 57 -8.72 -0.13 -1.95
C ILE A 57 -9.30 0.36 -0.63
N VAL A 58 -10.32 -0.33 -0.15
CA VAL A 58 -11.00 0.00 1.09
C VAL A 58 -10.88 -1.20 2.01
N THR A 59 -10.35 -0.99 3.21
CA THR A 59 -10.29 -1.99 4.29
C THR A 59 -11.19 -1.54 5.44
N GLY A 60 -11.82 -2.48 6.15
CA GLY A 60 -12.92 -2.14 7.08
C GLY A 60 -13.08 -3.01 8.33
N PHE A 61 -12.27 -4.06 8.48
CA PHE A 61 -12.61 -5.16 9.40
C PHE A 61 -11.61 -5.37 10.52
N ALA A 62 -10.31 -5.35 10.20
CA ALA A 62 -9.25 -5.62 11.17
C ALA A 62 -8.24 -4.47 11.14
N LEU A 63 -7.70 -4.14 12.32
CA LEU A 63 -6.60 -3.20 12.46
C LEU A 63 -5.39 -3.79 11.71
N ILE A 64 -5.00 -3.17 10.59
CA ILE A 64 -3.83 -3.61 9.82
C ILE A 64 -2.63 -2.82 10.30
N ALA A 65 -1.49 -3.49 10.47
CA ALA A 65 -0.26 -2.80 10.83
C ALA A 65 0.10 -1.74 9.76
N PRO A 66 0.54 -0.54 10.16
CA PRO A 66 0.84 0.56 9.23
C PRO A 66 1.92 0.17 8.21
N GLU A 67 2.86 -0.67 8.63
CA GLU A 67 3.92 -1.22 7.77
C GLU A 67 3.36 -2.05 6.61
N VAL A 68 2.31 -2.83 6.87
CA VAL A 68 1.64 -3.66 5.86
C VAL A 68 0.85 -2.78 4.90
N LEU A 69 0.17 -1.75 5.40
CA LEU A 69 -0.53 -0.77 4.54
C LEU A 69 0.45 -0.01 3.65
N GLN A 70 1.60 0.39 4.17
CA GLN A 70 2.66 1.01 3.39
C GLN A 70 3.16 0.05 2.31
N ASP A 71 3.44 -1.20 2.65
CA ASP A 71 3.83 -2.23 1.69
C ASP A 71 2.78 -2.42 0.58
N LEU A 72 1.49 -2.46 0.94
CA LEU A 72 0.38 -2.59 0.00
C LEU A 72 0.23 -1.33 -0.88
N ARG A 73 0.32 -0.13 -0.30
CA ARG A 73 0.30 1.15 -1.04
C ARG A 73 1.46 1.23 -2.02
N ILE A 74 2.65 0.77 -1.65
CA ILE A 74 3.82 0.67 -2.54
C ILE A 74 3.57 -0.36 -3.64
N ALA A 75 3.06 -1.54 -3.29
CA ALA A 75 2.84 -2.64 -4.22
C ALA A 75 1.81 -2.30 -5.30
N PHE A 76 0.67 -1.74 -4.89
CA PHE A 76 -0.43 -1.42 -5.78
C PHE A 76 -0.34 -0.01 -6.36
N GLY A 77 0.39 0.91 -5.73
CA GLY A 77 0.45 2.31 -6.16
C GLY A 77 -0.91 3.01 -6.07
N THR A 78 -1.78 2.55 -5.18
CA THR A 78 -3.16 3.04 -5.01
C THR A 78 -3.39 3.59 -3.61
N THR A 79 -4.38 4.46 -3.48
CA THR A 79 -4.82 4.94 -2.17
C THR A 79 -5.58 3.82 -1.47
N ILE A 80 -5.15 3.47 -0.26
CA ILE A 80 -5.82 2.50 0.61
C ILE A 80 -6.49 3.28 1.73
N ILE A 81 -7.81 3.21 1.82
CA ILE A 81 -8.59 3.83 2.88
C ILE A 81 -8.90 2.77 3.91
N GLU A 82 -8.51 3.02 5.15
CA GLU A 82 -8.96 2.24 6.29
C GLU A 82 -10.25 2.82 6.83
N ARG A 83 -11.15 1.92 7.19
CA ARG A 83 -12.44 2.24 7.76
C ARG A 83 -12.56 1.44 9.03
N TYR A 84 -13.11 2.09 10.04
CA TYR A 84 -13.54 1.41 11.24
C TYR A 84 -15.06 1.46 11.32
N GLY A 85 -15.66 0.30 11.51
CA GLY A 85 -17.10 0.14 11.60
C GLY A 85 -17.45 -1.05 12.45
N GLN A 86 -18.50 -0.92 13.24
CA GLN A 86 -19.10 -2.01 13.99
C GLN A 86 -20.56 -2.18 13.56
N THR A 87 -21.08 -3.39 13.71
CA THR A 87 -22.49 -3.69 13.39
C THR A 87 -23.46 -2.92 14.28
N GLU A 88 -23.02 -2.53 15.48
CA GLU A 88 -23.79 -1.80 16.49
C GLU A 88 -24.03 -0.32 16.15
N CYS A 89 -23.24 0.26 15.22
CA CYS A 89 -23.31 1.67 14.82
C CYS A 89 -23.45 1.84 13.29
N THR A 90 -24.35 1.09 12.66
CA THR A 90 -24.71 1.26 11.24
C THR A 90 -23.49 1.16 10.30
N ALA A 91 -22.75 0.05 10.42
CA ALA A 91 -21.71 -0.45 9.49
C ALA A 91 -20.43 0.38 9.27
N MET A 92 -20.45 1.72 9.33
CA MET A 92 -19.30 2.57 9.07
C MET A 92 -19.33 3.78 9.99
N VAL A 93 -18.31 3.91 10.85
CA VAL A 93 -18.27 4.98 11.87
C VAL A 93 -17.21 6.02 11.51
N THR A 94 -16.03 5.58 11.06
CA THR A 94 -14.91 6.48 10.75
C THR A 94 -14.16 6.01 9.51
N VAL A 95 -13.69 6.98 8.71
CA VAL A 95 -12.87 6.73 7.51
C VAL A 95 -11.61 7.58 7.55
N THR A 96 -10.48 7.01 7.14
CA THR A 96 -9.24 7.77 6.95
C THR A 96 -9.36 8.69 5.72
N TRP A 97 -8.84 9.91 5.82
CA TRP A 97 -8.90 10.88 4.74
C TRP A 97 -8.16 10.37 3.48
N PRO A 98 -8.77 10.43 2.29
CA PRO A 98 -8.13 10.01 1.05
C PRO A 98 -6.96 10.94 0.72
N GLY A 99 -5.72 10.45 0.89
CA GLY A 99 -4.50 11.21 0.68
C GLY A 99 -3.65 11.35 1.94
N ASP A 100 -4.20 11.00 3.09
CA ASP A 100 -3.43 10.89 4.32
C ASP A 100 -2.56 9.62 4.29
N VAL A 101 -1.26 9.86 4.26
CA VAL A 101 -0.21 8.83 4.30
C VAL A 101 0.51 8.82 5.64
N ASP A 102 0.05 9.61 6.60
CA ASP A 102 0.75 9.82 7.86
C ASP A 102 0.75 8.52 8.70
N PRO A 103 1.93 8.10 9.20
CA PRO A 103 2.07 7.02 10.16
C PRO A 103 1.75 7.44 11.62
N ILE A 104 1.06 8.57 11.87
CA ILE A 104 1.14 9.28 13.17
C ILE A 104 -0.06 9.06 14.12
N MET A 105 -1.16 8.45 13.70
CA MET A 105 -2.30 8.17 14.60
C MET A 105 -2.14 6.89 15.46
N GLN A 106 -0.90 6.50 15.79
CA GLN A 106 -0.62 5.41 16.74
C GLN A 106 0.14 5.88 18.00
N ASN A 107 0.36 7.19 18.17
CA ASN A 107 1.02 7.72 19.37
C ASN A 107 0.09 8.52 20.30
N GLU A 108 -1.23 8.41 20.12
CA GLU A 108 -2.21 8.85 21.10
C GLU A 108 -3.29 7.75 21.25
N ILE A 109 -2.97 6.74 22.06
CA ILE A 109 -3.78 6.07 23.12
C ILE A 109 -2.84 5.13 23.87
#